data_AF-A0A8H3BVE9-F1
#
_entry.id   AF-A0A8H3BVE9-F1
#
_cell.length_a   1.000
_cell.length_b   1.000
_cell.length_c   1.000
_cell.angle_alpha   90.00
_cell.angle_beta   90.00
_cell.angle_gamma   90.00
#
_symmetry.space_group_name_H-M   'P 1'
#
loop_
_entity.id
_entity.type
_entity.pdbx_description
1 polymer ?
#
loop_
_entity_poly.entity_id
_entity_poly.type
_entity_poly.pdbx_seq_one_letter_code
_entity_poly.pdbx_strand_id
1 'polypeptide(L)'
;MLICIIGTQCSGKSTVKQYLQTLGFQEIIYTSSGLGQTEKEYEYNNFNQLLSFVTQNWRKDFVCTSLRELGMLRACAQRPFFVLLSLDAPVLTRWKRSQEKHPTNAVDLEQFIQDSDTERFGDRDPLNDILQALSHVSITNNFPQIEQLHNHLESLALTNPERTRPGWDDYFMLLASLASLRCNCMKRRVGAVLVRNKRVVSTGQVNRLAPSPTHTLCRYNGTPRGLLNCNQGGCKRCNGTAKSGEAYDSCLCLHAEENALLEAGRDRVGERSTLYCNTCPCLRCTIKIVQSGVTEVVYNKSYSMDEASANIFKEAGVILRQHSPPRDYPI
;
A
#
# COMPACT_ATOMS: atom_id res chain seq x y z
N MET A 1 -7.14 -9.39 15.86
CA MET A 1 -7.28 -8.92 14.46
C MET A 1 -8.54 -9.50 13.85
N LEU A 2 -9.24 -8.78 12.97
CA LEU A 2 -10.40 -9.31 12.23
C LEU A 2 -10.04 -9.46 10.75
N ILE A 3 -9.94 -10.69 10.25
CA ILE A 3 -9.76 -10.98 8.84
C ILE A 3 -11.11 -11.34 8.21
N CYS A 4 -11.56 -10.55 7.25
CA CYS A 4 -12.70 -10.91 6.42
C CYS A 4 -12.22 -11.44 5.08
N ILE A 5 -12.74 -12.60 4.66
CA ILE A 5 -12.38 -13.24 3.40
C ILE A 5 -13.55 -13.09 2.43
N ILE A 6 -13.32 -12.35 1.36
CA ILE A 6 -14.23 -12.23 0.22
C ILE A 6 -13.63 -12.93 -0.99
N GLY A 7 -14.47 -13.32 -1.92
CA GLY A 7 -13.99 -14.00 -3.11
C GLY A 7 -15.11 -14.70 -3.85
N THR A 8 -14.82 -14.99 -5.11
CA THR A 8 -15.75 -15.64 -6.04
C THR A 8 -16.13 -17.05 -5.59
N GLN A 9 -17.23 -17.60 -6.10
CA GLN A 9 -17.63 -18.98 -5.83
C GLN A 9 -16.50 -19.96 -6.20
N CYS A 10 -16.22 -20.92 -5.31
CA CYS A 10 -15.19 -21.96 -5.45
C CYS A 10 -13.73 -21.47 -5.58
N SER A 11 -13.44 -20.24 -5.12
CA SER A 11 -12.07 -19.68 -5.05
C SER A 11 -11.15 -20.31 -3.99
N GLY A 12 -11.70 -21.06 -3.03
CA GLY A 12 -10.94 -21.69 -1.94
C GLY A 12 -11.03 -20.96 -0.59
N LYS A 13 -12.06 -20.12 -0.39
CA LYS A 13 -12.33 -19.42 0.88
C LYS A 13 -12.31 -20.34 2.11
N SER A 14 -12.91 -21.53 1.99
CA SER A 14 -12.96 -22.53 3.06
C SER A 14 -11.56 -23.05 3.43
N THR A 15 -10.69 -23.26 2.45
CA THR A 15 -9.31 -23.73 2.67
C THR A 15 -8.47 -22.67 3.39
N VAL A 16 -8.57 -21.40 2.97
CA VAL A 16 -7.87 -20.30 3.65
C VAL A 16 -8.40 -20.08 5.07
N LYS A 17 -9.72 -20.22 5.27
CA LYS A 17 -10.32 -20.18 6.60
C LYS A 17 -9.74 -21.28 7.50
N GLN A 18 -9.65 -22.52 7.01
CA GLN A 18 -9.07 -23.64 7.76
C GLN A 18 -7.61 -23.37 8.13
N TYR A 19 -6.82 -22.82 7.21
CA TYR A 19 -5.45 -22.41 7.48
C TYR A 19 -5.35 -21.33 8.58
N LEU A 20 -6.24 -20.34 8.58
CA LEU A 20 -6.27 -19.34 9.67
C LEU A 20 -6.69 -19.97 11.01
N GLN A 21 -7.58 -20.97 10.99
CA GLN A 21 -7.95 -21.71 12.20
C GLN A 21 -6.77 -22.49 12.79
N THR A 22 -5.88 -23.06 11.97
CA THR A 22 -4.66 -23.71 12.47
C THR A 22 -3.69 -22.73 13.13
N LEU A 23 -3.78 -21.43 12.79
CA LEU A 23 -3.04 -20.34 13.43
C LEU A 23 -3.73 -19.78 14.68
N GLY A 24 -4.90 -20.31 15.08
CA GLY A 24 -5.63 -19.91 16.28
C GLY A 24 -6.75 -18.88 16.07
N PHE A 25 -7.13 -18.57 14.83
CA PHE A 25 -8.25 -17.66 14.56
C PHE A 25 -9.60 -18.31 14.88
N GLN A 26 -10.47 -17.57 15.57
CA GLN A 26 -11.84 -17.98 15.87
C GLN A 26 -12.79 -17.58 14.74
N GLU A 27 -13.68 -18.48 14.33
CA GLU A 27 -14.64 -18.21 13.26
C GLU A 27 -15.84 -17.41 13.78
N ILE A 28 -16.16 -16.29 13.14
CA ILE A 28 -17.38 -15.52 13.37
C ILE A 28 -18.29 -15.62 12.15
N ILE A 29 -19.55 -15.97 12.38
CA ILE A 29 -20.55 -16.16 11.35
C ILE A 29 -21.63 -15.08 11.47
N TYR A 30 -21.96 -14.47 10.34
CA TYR A 30 -23.11 -13.59 10.21
C TYR A 30 -24.17 -14.28 9.36
N THR A 31 -25.40 -14.36 9.88
CA THR A 31 -26.53 -15.01 9.21
C THR A 31 -27.67 -14.00 9.11
N SER A 32 -28.03 -13.57 7.90
CA SER A 32 -29.10 -12.59 7.67
C SER A 32 -30.50 -13.17 7.76
N SER A 33 -30.63 -14.50 7.70
CA SER A 33 -31.90 -15.22 7.78
C SER A 33 -32.19 -15.65 9.23
N GLY A 34 -33.22 -15.07 9.84
CA GLY A 34 -33.66 -15.30 11.22
C GLY A 34 -34.27 -16.67 11.50
N LEU A 35 -33.69 -17.76 10.98
CA LEU A 35 -34.14 -19.13 11.25
C LEU A 35 -32.99 -19.92 11.86
N GLY A 36 -33.05 -20.05 13.18
CA GLY A 36 -32.19 -20.93 13.97
C GLY A 36 -31.19 -20.15 14.82
N GLN A 37 -31.47 -20.04 16.12
CA GLN A 37 -30.40 -19.90 17.11
C GLN A 37 -29.62 -21.23 17.08
N THR A 38 -28.57 -21.30 16.29
CA THR A 38 -27.54 -22.30 16.49
C THR A 38 -26.72 -21.87 17.70
N GLU A 39 -26.64 -22.75 18.70
CA GLU A 39 -25.84 -22.62 19.93
C GLU A 39 -24.32 -22.62 19.63
N LYS A 40 -23.85 -21.70 18.79
CA LYS A 40 -22.43 -21.49 18.53
C LYS A 40 -22.03 -20.14 19.09
N GLU A 41 -20.92 -20.15 19.83
CA GLU A 41 -20.41 -19.04 20.65
C GLU A 41 -20.11 -17.73 19.88
N TYR A 42 -20.16 -17.75 18.53
CA TYR A 42 -19.76 -16.64 17.65
C TYR A 42 -20.70 -16.41 16.44
N GLU A 43 -21.97 -16.82 16.52
CA GLU A 43 -22.95 -16.59 15.45
C GLU A 43 -23.89 -15.42 15.78
N TYR A 44 -24.01 -14.46 14.85
CA TYR A 44 -24.79 -13.24 15.05
C TYR A 44 -25.78 -13.00 13.91
N ASN A 45 -27.01 -12.64 14.30
CA ASN A 45 -28.09 -12.31 13.36
C ASN A 45 -28.20 -10.80 13.09
N ASN A 46 -27.46 -9.97 13.85
CA ASN A 46 -27.44 -8.52 13.71
C ASN A 46 -26.00 -8.02 13.54
N PHE A 47 -25.74 -7.33 12.44
CA PHE A 47 -24.41 -6.82 12.11
C PHE A 47 -23.86 -5.86 13.18
N ASN A 48 -24.70 -5.00 13.77
CA ASN A 48 -24.26 -4.06 14.79
C ASN A 48 -23.80 -4.76 16.07
N GLN A 49 -24.44 -5.88 16.43
CA GLN A 49 -24.02 -6.69 17.57
C GLN A 49 -22.69 -7.37 17.28
N LEU A 50 -22.53 -7.95 16.09
CA LEU A 50 -21.27 -8.53 15.64
C LEU A 50 -20.14 -7.49 15.69
N LEU A 51 -20.36 -6.30 15.12
CA LEU A 51 -19.36 -5.24 15.07
C LEU A 51 -18.98 -4.75 16.48
N SER A 52 -19.98 -4.59 17.37
CA SER A 52 -19.76 -4.23 18.77
C SER A 52 -18.93 -5.30 19.50
N PHE A 53 -19.28 -6.57 19.33
CA PHE A 53 -18.57 -7.70 19.94
C PHE A 53 -17.11 -7.77 19.50
N VAL A 54 -16.84 -7.70 18.20
CA VAL A 54 -15.47 -7.71 17.67
C VAL A 54 -14.69 -6.50 18.18
N THR A 55 -15.33 -5.33 18.27
CA THR A 55 -14.69 -4.12 18.78
C THR A 55 -14.33 -4.25 20.26
N GLN A 56 -15.19 -4.85 21.09
CA GLN A 56 -14.89 -5.12 22.50
C GLN A 56 -13.77 -6.16 22.66
N ASN A 57 -13.73 -7.16 21.78
CA ASN A 57 -12.77 -8.26 21.79
C ASN A 57 -11.61 -8.07 20.81
N TRP A 58 -11.21 -6.82 20.50
CA TRP A 58 -10.24 -6.50 19.44
C TRP A 58 -8.86 -7.18 19.58
N ARG A 59 -8.50 -7.61 20.80
CA ARG A 59 -7.26 -8.35 21.10
C ARG A 59 -7.28 -9.82 20.67
N LYS A 60 -8.47 -10.39 20.40
CA LYS A 60 -8.62 -11.75 19.88
C LYS A 60 -8.59 -11.74 18.35
N ASP A 61 -8.24 -12.88 17.79
CA ASP A 61 -8.12 -13.08 16.34
C ASP A 61 -9.37 -13.79 15.80
N PHE A 62 -10.01 -13.14 14.83
CA PHE A 62 -11.28 -13.57 14.26
C PHE A 62 -11.20 -13.66 12.73
N VAL A 63 -11.87 -14.67 12.17
CA VAL A 63 -12.04 -14.85 10.72
C VAL A 63 -13.51 -14.88 10.35
N CYS A 64 -13.89 -14.16 9.30
CA CYS A 64 -15.26 -14.14 8.78
C CYS A 64 -15.29 -14.36 7.26
N THR A 65 -16.19 -15.22 6.78
CA THR A 65 -16.42 -15.48 5.34
C THR A 65 -17.83 -15.09 4.88
N SER A 66 -18.69 -14.66 5.79
CA SER A 66 -20.13 -14.48 5.53
C SER A 66 -20.50 -13.05 5.11
N LEU A 67 -19.64 -12.07 5.37
CA LEU A 67 -19.91 -10.67 5.00
C LEU A 67 -19.65 -10.46 3.50
N ARG A 68 -20.71 -10.09 2.77
CA ARG A 68 -20.66 -9.77 1.34
C ARG A 68 -21.17 -8.39 0.98
N GLU A 69 -21.83 -7.70 1.91
CA GLU A 69 -22.40 -6.38 1.67
C GLU A 69 -21.34 -5.28 1.84
N LEU A 70 -21.26 -4.37 0.87
CA LEU A 70 -20.25 -3.31 0.85
C LEU A 70 -20.39 -2.36 2.06
N GLY A 71 -21.61 -2.04 2.48
CA GLY A 71 -21.87 -1.19 3.64
C GLY A 71 -21.30 -1.76 4.94
N MET A 72 -21.47 -3.07 5.16
CA MET A 72 -20.93 -3.78 6.31
C MET A 72 -19.40 -3.82 6.28
N LEU A 73 -18.81 -4.11 5.12
CA LEU A 73 -17.35 -4.15 4.95
C LEU A 73 -16.73 -2.77 5.18
N ARG A 74 -17.35 -1.69 4.72
CA ARG A 74 -16.91 -0.31 5.00
C ARG A 74 -16.96 0.01 6.50
N ALA A 75 -18.00 -0.40 7.21
CA ALA A 75 -18.10 -0.19 8.65
C ALA A 75 -17.00 -0.95 9.42
N CYS A 76 -16.67 -2.17 8.99
CA CYS A 76 -15.53 -2.92 9.53
C CYS A 76 -14.18 -2.26 9.19
N ALA A 77 -14.01 -1.75 7.96
CA ALA A 77 -12.78 -1.11 7.49
C ALA A 77 -12.43 0.20 8.21
N GLN A 78 -13.39 0.84 8.88
CA GLN A 78 -13.11 1.98 9.76
C GLN A 78 -12.31 1.57 11.01
N ARG A 79 -12.22 0.28 11.34
CA ARG A 79 -11.52 -0.21 12.52
C ARG A 79 -10.07 -0.55 12.17
N PRO A 80 -9.08 -0.14 12.99
CA PRO A 80 -7.68 -0.28 12.67
C PRO A 80 -7.17 -1.73 12.70
N PHE A 81 -7.94 -2.67 13.23
CA PHE A 81 -7.58 -4.09 13.33
C PHE A 81 -8.25 -4.97 12.25
N PHE A 82 -8.89 -4.35 11.25
CA PHE A 82 -9.58 -5.05 10.18
C PHE A 82 -8.68 -5.25 8.97
N VAL A 83 -8.74 -6.44 8.37
CA VAL A 83 -8.06 -6.78 7.11
C VAL A 83 -9.07 -7.44 6.19
N LEU A 84 -9.19 -6.92 4.97
CA LEU A 84 -9.99 -7.56 3.92
C LEU A 84 -9.09 -8.35 2.98
N LEU A 85 -9.27 -9.68 2.98
CA LEU A 85 -8.60 -10.60 2.09
C LEU A 85 -9.52 -10.93 0.91
N SER A 86 -9.07 -10.65 -0.30
CA SER A 86 -9.74 -11.11 -1.51
C SER A 86 -9.09 -12.35 -2.09
N LEU A 87 -9.90 -13.37 -2.32
CA LEU A 87 -9.50 -14.61 -2.98
C LEU A 87 -10.16 -14.72 -4.33
N ASP A 88 -9.35 -14.91 -5.35
CA ASP A 88 -9.82 -15.20 -6.68
C ASP A 88 -9.11 -16.41 -7.29
N ALA A 89 -9.70 -17.02 -8.30
CA ALA A 89 -9.08 -18.13 -9.03
C ALA A 89 -9.60 -18.16 -10.48
N PRO A 90 -8.79 -18.69 -11.43
CA PRO A 90 -9.23 -18.86 -12.81
C PRO A 90 -10.56 -19.60 -12.89
N VAL A 91 -11.47 -19.13 -13.77
CA VAL A 91 -12.85 -19.64 -13.88
C VAL A 91 -12.89 -21.15 -14.07
N LEU A 92 -12.03 -21.69 -14.95
CA LEU A 92 -11.93 -23.13 -15.20
C LEU A 92 -11.54 -23.92 -13.94
N THR A 93 -10.62 -23.40 -13.13
CA THR A 93 -10.21 -24.03 -11.87
C THR A 93 -11.35 -23.99 -10.85
N ARG A 94 -12.09 -22.88 -10.78
CA ARG A 94 -13.27 -22.75 -9.90
C ARG A 94 -14.39 -23.71 -10.31
N TRP A 95 -14.63 -23.86 -11.61
CA TRP A 95 -15.60 -24.81 -12.15
C TRP A 95 -15.24 -26.26 -11.81
N LYS A 96 -13.98 -26.68 -12.07
CA LYS A 96 -13.51 -28.04 -11.70
C LYS A 96 -13.71 -28.34 -10.21
N ARG A 97 -13.33 -27.41 -9.34
CA ARG A 97 -13.55 -27.52 -7.88
C ARG A 97 -15.03 -27.58 -7.51
N SER A 98 -15.89 -26.89 -8.27
CA SER A 98 -17.35 -26.96 -8.09
C SER A 98 -17.90 -28.35 -8.41
N GLN A 99 -17.42 -28.97 -9.49
CA GLN A 99 -17.81 -30.32 -9.89
C GLN A 99 -17.38 -31.37 -8.86
N GLU A 100 -16.16 -31.26 -8.35
CA GLU A 100 -15.65 -32.15 -7.30
C GLU A 100 -16.45 -32.01 -5.99
N LYS A 101 -16.86 -30.79 -5.65
CA LYS A 101 -17.59 -30.50 -4.41
C LYS A 101 -19.07 -30.87 -4.47
N HIS A 102 -19.69 -30.76 -5.63
CA HIS A 102 -21.12 -31.02 -5.85
C HIS A 102 -21.35 -31.94 -7.06
N PRO A 103 -20.94 -33.23 -6.97
CA PRO A 103 -21.05 -34.17 -8.09
C PRO A 103 -22.51 -34.44 -8.52
N THR A 104 -23.49 -34.19 -7.64
CA THR A 104 -24.92 -34.41 -7.90
C THR A 104 -25.64 -33.23 -8.53
N ASN A 105 -25.04 -32.03 -8.55
CA ASN A 105 -25.65 -30.80 -9.07
C ASN A 105 -24.64 -30.06 -9.95
N ALA A 106 -24.08 -30.79 -10.91
CA ALA A 106 -23.06 -30.32 -11.82
C ALA A 106 -23.64 -29.26 -12.76
N VAL A 107 -23.22 -28.01 -12.58
CA VAL A 107 -23.63 -26.88 -13.42
C VAL A 107 -22.78 -26.88 -14.68
N ASP A 108 -23.40 -26.61 -15.84
CA ASP A 108 -22.68 -26.48 -17.09
C ASP A 108 -21.70 -25.29 -17.05
N LEU A 109 -20.63 -25.35 -17.85
CA LEU A 109 -19.60 -24.32 -17.86
C LEU A 109 -20.17 -22.95 -18.24
N GLU A 110 -21.10 -22.91 -19.20
CA GLU A 110 -21.72 -21.66 -19.64
C GLU A 110 -22.53 -21.01 -18.51
N GLN A 111 -23.37 -21.78 -17.82
CA GLN A 111 -24.14 -21.29 -16.69
C GLN A 111 -23.22 -20.85 -15.55
N PHE A 112 -22.12 -21.58 -15.27
CA PHE A 112 -21.15 -21.19 -14.25
C PHE A 112 -20.43 -19.87 -14.58
N ILE A 113 -20.18 -19.60 -15.86
CA ILE A 113 -19.63 -18.32 -16.33
C ILE A 113 -20.65 -17.21 -16.10
N GLN A 114 -21.91 -17.40 -16.49
CA GLN A 114 -22.97 -16.41 -16.29
C GLN A 114 -23.17 -16.08 -14.80
N ASP A 115 -23.17 -17.10 -13.94
CA ASP A 115 -23.28 -16.92 -12.48
C ASP A 115 -22.06 -16.16 -11.93
N SER A 116 -20.85 -16.51 -12.40
CA SER A 116 -19.61 -15.82 -12.01
C SER A 116 -19.57 -14.36 -12.45
N ASP A 117 -20.07 -14.06 -13.65
CA ASP A 117 -20.13 -12.70 -14.18
C ASP A 117 -21.18 -11.88 -13.45
N THR A 118 -22.33 -12.48 -13.10
CA THR A 118 -23.33 -11.84 -12.26
C THR A 118 -22.77 -11.55 -10.86
N GLU A 119 -21.99 -12.46 -10.27
CA GLU A 119 -21.34 -12.25 -8.96
C GLU A 119 -20.29 -11.13 -9.00
N ARG A 120 -19.58 -10.95 -10.12
CA ARG A 120 -18.51 -9.94 -10.27
C ARG A 120 -18.98 -8.59 -10.75
N PHE A 121 -19.93 -8.54 -11.68
CA PHE A 121 -20.31 -7.36 -12.46
C PHE A 121 -21.80 -7.02 -12.36
N GLY A 122 -22.59 -7.79 -11.61
CA GLY A 122 -24.02 -7.55 -11.46
C GLY A 122 -24.37 -6.25 -10.72
N ASP A 123 -25.64 -5.86 -10.80
CA ASP A 123 -26.14 -4.56 -10.31
C ASP A 123 -26.24 -4.45 -8.77
N ARG A 124 -26.16 -5.56 -8.02
CA ARG A 124 -26.24 -5.55 -6.55
C ARG A 124 -24.89 -5.91 -5.94
N ASP A 125 -24.17 -4.90 -5.47
CA ASP A 125 -22.86 -5.00 -4.80
C ASP A 125 -21.86 -5.89 -5.58
N PRO A 126 -21.45 -5.47 -6.80
CA PRO A 126 -20.50 -6.24 -7.59
C PRO A 126 -19.23 -6.50 -6.78
N LEU A 127 -18.80 -7.76 -6.70
CA LEU A 127 -17.55 -8.12 -6.01
C LEU A 127 -16.39 -7.27 -6.54
N ASN A 128 -16.39 -6.90 -7.82
CA ASN A 128 -15.36 -6.07 -8.41
C ASN A 128 -15.22 -4.70 -7.72
N ASP A 129 -16.32 -4.05 -7.33
CA ASP A 129 -16.26 -2.75 -6.64
C ASP A 129 -15.70 -2.91 -5.22
N ILE A 130 -16.06 -4.00 -4.53
CA ILE A 130 -15.52 -4.33 -3.21
C ILE A 130 -14.01 -4.62 -3.31
N LEU A 131 -13.61 -5.40 -4.33
CA LEU A 131 -12.21 -5.75 -4.61
C LEU A 131 -11.37 -4.51 -4.92
N GLN A 132 -11.87 -3.60 -5.75
CA GLN A 132 -11.13 -2.39 -6.12
C GLN A 132 -11.09 -1.37 -4.99
N ALA A 133 -12.15 -1.24 -4.19
CA ALA A 133 -12.25 -0.18 -3.19
C ALA A 133 -11.62 -0.51 -1.84
N LEU A 134 -11.60 -1.79 -1.43
CA LEU A 134 -11.32 -2.16 -0.03
C LEU A 134 -10.35 -3.33 0.15
N SER A 135 -9.94 -4.04 -0.91
CA SER A 135 -9.05 -5.19 -0.74
C SER A 135 -7.68 -4.73 -0.21
N HIS A 136 -7.31 -5.23 0.96
CA HIS A 136 -6.00 -4.95 1.56
C HIS A 136 -4.96 -5.95 1.06
N VAL A 137 -5.39 -7.20 0.83
CA VAL A 137 -4.56 -8.27 0.29
C VAL A 137 -5.38 -9.02 -0.74
N SER A 138 -4.83 -9.19 -1.95
CA SER A 138 -5.46 -9.97 -3.01
C SER A 138 -4.63 -11.19 -3.36
N ILE A 139 -5.25 -12.36 -3.31
CA ILE A 139 -4.62 -13.65 -3.57
C ILE A 139 -5.32 -14.30 -4.75
N THR A 140 -4.54 -14.59 -5.80
CA THR A 140 -4.99 -15.40 -6.93
C THR A 140 -4.58 -16.86 -6.69
N ASN A 141 -5.54 -17.69 -6.30
CA ASN A 141 -5.38 -19.11 -6.05
C ASN A 141 -5.34 -19.90 -7.37
N ASN A 142 -4.16 -19.90 -8.01
CA ASN A 142 -3.85 -20.73 -9.17
C ASN A 142 -3.14 -22.05 -8.80
N PHE A 143 -3.11 -22.40 -7.51
CA PHE A 143 -2.35 -23.55 -7.04
C PHE A 143 -3.16 -24.85 -7.22
N PRO A 144 -2.57 -25.91 -7.81
CA PRO A 144 -3.20 -27.23 -7.93
C PRO A 144 -3.26 -27.97 -6.59
N GLN A 145 -2.32 -27.72 -5.68
CA GLN A 145 -2.21 -28.39 -4.38
C GLN A 145 -2.40 -27.42 -3.21
N ILE A 146 -2.97 -27.92 -2.11
CA ILE A 146 -3.25 -27.14 -0.88
C ILE A 146 -1.95 -26.69 -0.20
N GLU A 147 -0.91 -27.53 -0.20
CA GLU A 147 0.39 -27.22 0.42
C GLU A 147 1.06 -26.00 -0.22
N GLN A 148 0.99 -25.89 -1.54
CA GLN A 148 1.52 -24.73 -2.27
C GLN A 148 0.77 -23.44 -1.91
N LEU A 149 -0.55 -23.53 -1.71
CA LEU A 149 -1.35 -22.41 -1.22
C LEU A 149 -0.93 -22.04 0.21
N HIS A 150 -0.69 -23.00 1.10
CA HIS A 150 -0.23 -22.72 2.47
C HIS A 150 1.14 -22.05 2.49
N ASN A 151 2.11 -22.55 1.71
CA ASN A 151 3.42 -21.93 1.58
C ASN A 151 3.32 -20.49 1.06
N HIS A 152 2.39 -20.23 0.13
CA HIS A 152 2.13 -18.88 -0.33
C HIS A 152 1.51 -17.99 0.78
N LEU A 153 0.55 -18.51 1.55
CA LEU A 153 -0.05 -17.79 2.69
C LEU A 153 0.97 -17.50 3.80
N GLU A 154 1.91 -18.41 4.06
CA GLU A 154 3.04 -18.20 4.96
C GLU A 154 3.95 -17.07 4.45
N SER A 155 4.28 -17.08 3.16
CA SER A 155 5.11 -16.02 2.55
C SER A 155 4.46 -14.63 2.63
N LEU A 156 3.12 -14.58 2.67
CA LEU A 156 2.36 -13.35 2.85
C LEU A 156 2.31 -12.88 4.31
N ALA A 157 2.68 -13.70 5.30
CA ALA A 157 2.67 -13.31 6.71
C ALA A 157 1.39 -12.53 7.12
N LEU A 158 0.22 -13.12 6.86
CA LEU A 158 -1.09 -12.46 7.07
C LEU A 158 -1.31 -12.00 8.52
N THR A 159 -0.62 -12.61 9.48
CA THR A 159 -0.70 -12.32 10.92
C THR A 159 0.23 -11.19 11.38
N ASN A 160 1.05 -10.62 10.48
CA ASN A 160 1.97 -9.55 10.88
C ASN A 160 1.17 -8.30 11.33
N PRO A 161 1.34 -7.81 12.57
CA PRO A 161 0.66 -6.62 13.07
C PRO A 161 0.93 -5.37 12.21
N GLU A 162 2.08 -5.29 11.53
CA GLU A 162 2.42 -4.17 10.66
C GLU A 162 1.42 -3.98 9.51
N ARG A 163 0.72 -5.05 9.09
CA ARG A 163 -0.34 -4.98 8.06
C ARG A 163 -1.52 -4.12 8.49
N THR A 164 -1.88 -4.19 9.78
CA THR A 164 -2.97 -3.38 10.36
C THR A 164 -2.50 -1.98 10.75
N ARG A 165 -1.21 -1.87 11.12
CA ARG A 165 -0.61 -0.62 11.54
C ARG A 165 0.84 -0.56 11.05
N PRO A 166 1.12 0.16 9.94
CA PRO A 166 2.47 0.21 9.39
C PRO A 166 3.47 0.73 10.42
N GLY A 167 4.69 0.22 10.36
CA GLY A 167 5.82 0.76 11.08
C GLY A 167 6.06 2.22 10.70
N TRP A 168 6.85 2.94 11.50
CA TRP A 168 7.18 4.33 11.21
C TRP A 168 7.88 4.49 9.86
N ASP A 169 8.81 3.59 9.55
CA ASP A 169 9.54 3.63 8.29
C ASP A 169 8.61 3.37 7.09
N ASP A 170 7.73 2.37 7.15
CA ASP A 170 6.75 2.11 6.09
C ASP A 170 5.83 3.30 5.88
N TYR A 171 5.32 3.88 6.98
CA TYR A 171 4.45 5.05 6.93
C TYR A 171 5.12 6.25 6.25
N PHE A 172 6.35 6.58 6.63
CA PHE A 172 7.06 7.72 6.03
C PHE A 172 7.56 7.43 4.61
N MET A 173 7.90 6.19 4.29
CA MET A 173 8.24 5.77 2.92
C MET A 173 7.04 5.76 1.98
N LEU A 174 5.85 5.40 2.47
CA LEU A 174 4.60 5.55 1.74
C LEU A 174 4.29 7.03 1.50
N LEU A 175 4.51 7.89 2.50
CA LEU A 175 4.34 9.33 2.33
C LEU A 175 5.32 9.91 1.29
N ALA A 176 6.57 9.41 1.24
CA ALA A 176 7.54 9.78 0.21
C ALA A 176 7.11 9.28 -1.18
N SER A 177 6.55 8.06 -1.26
CA SER A 177 5.96 7.52 -2.49
C SER A 177 4.77 8.36 -2.98
N LEU A 178 3.85 8.72 -2.09
CA LEU A 178 2.71 9.59 -2.37
C LEU A 178 3.15 10.97 -2.82
N ALA A 179 4.14 11.57 -2.16
CA ALA A 179 4.73 12.83 -2.58
C ALA A 179 5.29 12.74 -4.01
N SER A 180 5.90 11.61 -4.38
CA SER A 180 6.47 11.43 -5.72
C SER A 180 5.43 11.39 -6.86
N LEU A 181 4.16 11.11 -6.57
CA LEU A 181 3.11 11.06 -7.59
C LEU A 181 2.85 12.42 -8.23
N ARG A 182 3.19 13.51 -7.54
CA ARG A 182 2.97 14.86 -8.04
C ARG A 182 4.21 15.46 -8.74
N CYS A 183 5.26 14.65 -8.94
CA CYS A 183 6.48 15.04 -9.65
C CYS A 183 6.23 15.36 -11.12
N ASN A 184 6.86 16.45 -11.59
CA ASN A 184 6.72 16.93 -12.97
C ASN A 184 7.97 16.71 -13.82
N CYS A 185 9.06 16.17 -13.25
CA CYS A 185 10.26 15.82 -14.02
C CYS A 185 9.99 14.64 -14.97
N MET A 186 10.41 14.79 -16.23
CA MET A 186 10.20 13.79 -17.28
C MET A 186 11.12 12.56 -17.16
N LYS A 187 12.23 12.67 -16.41
CA LYS A 187 13.21 11.58 -16.30
C LYS A 187 12.87 10.60 -15.18
N ARG A 188 12.47 11.11 -14.01
CA ARG A 188 12.21 10.30 -12.81
C ARG A 188 11.19 10.97 -11.90
N ARG A 189 10.44 10.15 -11.16
CA ARG A 189 9.57 10.60 -10.05
C ARG A 189 10.26 10.26 -8.74
N VAL A 190 10.67 11.28 -8.00
CA VAL A 190 11.37 11.13 -6.71
C VAL A 190 10.61 11.95 -5.68
N GLY A 191 10.31 11.33 -4.54
CA GLY A 191 9.74 12.00 -3.38
C GLY A 191 10.67 11.86 -2.19
N ALA A 192 10.60 12.86 -1.31
CA ALA A 192 11.35 12.90 -0.06
C ALA A 192 10.46 13.46 1.06
N VAL A 193 10.67 13.02 2.29
CA VAL A 193 9.98 13.51 3.48
C VAL A 193 11.00 13.68 4.59
N LEU A 194 11.06 14.87 5.16
CA LEU A 194 11.86 15.14 6.35
C LEU A 194 10.98 14.97 7.59
N VAL A 195 11.44 14.12 8.50
CA VAL A 195 10.77 13.80 9.75
C VAL A 195 11.67 14.20 10.90
N ARG A 196 11.08 14.75 11.96
CA ARG A 196 11.77 15.00 13.23
C ARG A 196 10.88 14.54 14.38
N ASN A 197 11.41 13.76 15.30
CA ASN A 197 10.63 13.20 16.42
C ASN A 197 9.32 12.53 15.97
N LYS A 198 9.37 11.75 14.88
CA LYS A 198 8.20 11.07 14.26
C LYS A 198 7.10 12.03 13.78
N ARG A 199 7.42 13.31 13.55
CA ARG A 199 6.52 14.30 12.96
C ARG A 199 7.09 14.76 11.63
N VAL A 200 6.23 14.84 10.62
CA VAL A 200 6.61 15.39 9.32
C VAL A 200 6.90 16.89 9.49
N VAL A 201 8.12 17.29 9.17
CA VAL A 201 8.57 18.70 9.22
C VAL A 201 8.30 19.36 7.88
N SER A 202 8.74 18.69 6.82
CA SER A 202 8.52 19.08 5.44
C SER A 202 8.41 17.83 4.60
N THR A 203 7.62 17.93 3.54
CA THR A 203 7.75 17.05 2.40
C THR A 203 8.64 17.75 1.39
N GLY A 204 9.22 17.01 0.44
CA GLY A 204 9.90 17.55 -0.75
C GLY A 204 8.90 18.26 -1.66
N GLN A 205 8.26 19.28 -1.12
CA GLN A 205 7.12 20.02 -1.60
C GLN A 205 7.36 21.50 -1.37
N VAL A 206 6.98 22.28 -2.36
CA VAL A 206 6.93 23.73 -2.24
C VAL A 206 5.47 24.17 -2.13
N ASN A 207 5.12 24.85 -1.04
CA ASN A 207 3.80 25.47 -0.87
C ASN A 207 3.84 26.97 -1.17
N ARG A 208 3.44 27.38 -2.38
CA ARG A 208 2.63 28.60 -2.55
C ARG A 208 1.81 28.62 -3.82
N LEU A 209 0.55 29.05 -3.76
CA LEU A 209 -0.26 29.34 -4.94
C LEU A 209 0.47 30.37 -5.82
N ALA A 210 0.56 30.11 -7.12
CA ALA A 210 0.84 31.19 -8.05
C ALA A 210 -0.37 32.14 -8.02
N PRO A 211 -0.19 33.45 -8.08
CA PRO A 211 -1.30 34.39 -8.23
C PRO A 211 -1.97 34.33 -9.63
N SER A 212 -1.65 33.35 -10.48
CA SER A 212 -2.15 33.27 -11.86
C SER A 212 -2.74 31.88 -12.20
N PRO A 213 -3.93 31.81 -12.83
CA PRO A 213 -4.63 30.56 -13.16
C PRO A 213 -4.00 29.75 -14.31
N THR A 214 -3.02 30.31 -15.04
CA THR A 214 -2.40 29.65 -16.20
C THR A 214 -1.07 28.94 -15.89
N HIS A 215 -0.54 29.09 -14.68
CA HIS A 215 0.76 28.52 -14.30
C HIS A 215 0.59 27.45 -13.21
N THR A 216 0.59 26.18 -13.64
CA THR A 216 0.74 25.03 -12.74
C THR A 216 2.07 25.13 -12.01
N LEU A 217 2.05 25.35 -10.70
CA LEU A 217 3.28 25.54 -9.93
C LEU A 217 4.03 24.21 -9.73
N CYS A 218 5.36 24.22 -9.91
CA CYS A 218 6.24 23.09 -9.68
C CYS A 218 6.48 22.86 -8.19
N ARG A 219 6.35 21.62 -7.70
CA ARG A 219 6.33 21.34 -6.25
C ARG A 219 7.03 20.04 -5.85
N TYR A 220 7.96 19.50 -6.64
CA TYR A 220 8.74 18.28 -6.35
C TYR A 220 10.07 18.32 -7.12
N ASN A 221 10.67 17.17 -7.45
CA ASN A 221 11.79 17.17 -8.38
C ASN A 221 11.37 17.80 -9.74
N GLY A 222 11.90 18.98 -10.03
CA GLY A 222 11.35 19.83 -11.07
C GLY A 222 11.90 21.25 -11.02
N THR A 223 11.45 22.10 -11.94
CA THR A 223 11.99 23.45 -12.15
C THR A 223 11.66 24.39 -10.98
N PRO A 224 12.46 25.46 -10.77
CA PRO A 224 12.25 26.43 -9.69
C PRO A 224 10.88 27.12 -9.74
N ARG A 225 10.49 27.71 -8.60
CA ARG A 225 9.25 28.51 -8.48
C ARG A 225 9.21 29.60 -9.55
N GLY A 226 8.06 29.76 -10.21
CA GLY A 226 7.83 30.78 -11.23
C GLY A 226 8.27 30.41 -12.64
N LEU A 227 8.89 29.24 -12.85
CA LEU A 227 9.25 28.73 -14.18
C LEU A 227 8.28 27.65 -14.65
N LEU A 228 8.27 27.41 -15.97
CA LEU A 228 7.51 26.31 -16.56
C LEU A 228 8.01 24.97 -16.01
N ASN A 229 7.09 24.03 -15.80
CA ASN A 229 7.45 22.68 -15.38
C ASN A 229 8.17 21.92 -16.49
N CYS A 230 8.86 20.83 -16.16
CA CYS A 230 9.48 19.97 -17.18
C CYS A 230 8.45 19.37 -18.13
N ASN A 231 7.30 18.91 -17.62
CA ASN A 231 6.18 18.44 -18.45
C ASN A 231 5.54 19.53 -19.34
N GLN A 232 5.91 20.80 -19.15
CA GLN A 232 5.53 21.95 -19.97
C GLN A 232 6.73 22.49 -20.79
N GLY A 233 7.81 21.73 -20.92
CA GLY A 233 9.00 22.14 -21.68
C GLY A 233 10.01 23.01 -20.92
N GLY A 234 9.81 23.27 -19.62
CA GLY A 234 10.62 24.22 -18.85
C GLY A 234 12.08 23.81 -18.55
N CYS A 235 12.45 22.56 -18.81
CA CYS A 235 13.84 22.11 -18.69
C CYS A 235 14.30 21.45 -19.99
N LYS A 236 15.26 22.08 -20.67
CA LYS A 236 15.81 21.59 -21.95
C LYS A 236 16.48 20.23 -21.80
N ARG A 237 17.19 20.00 -20.69
CA ARG A 237 17.82 18.70 -20.39
C ARG A 237 16.78 17.59 -20.21
N CYS A 238 15.77 17.80 -19.36
CA CYS A 238 14.80 16.76 -19.05
C CYS A 238 13.92 16.39 -20.26
N ASN A 239 13.68 17.34 -21.16
CA ASN A 239 12.97 17.10 -22.42
C ASN A 239 13.88 16.68 -23.58
N GLY A 240 15.19 16.67 -23.36
CA GLY A 240 16.19 16.24 -24.34
C GLY A 240 16.58 14.77 -24.20
N THR A 241 17.52 14.36 -25.05
CA THR A 241 18.04 12.98 -25.14
C THR A 241 19.03 12.62 -24.02
N ALA A 242 19.48 13.60 -23.23
CA ALA A 242 20.43 13.38 -22.14
C ALA A 242 19.97 12.28 -21.19
N LYS A 243 20.87 11.35 -20.84
CA LYS A 243 20.56 10.27 -19.91
C LYS A 243 20.45 10.80 -18.48
N SER A 244 19.78 10.03 -17.63
CA SER A 244 19.81 10.28 -16.18
C SER A 244 21.24 10.02 -15.70
N GLY A 245 21.91 11.01 -15.10
CA GLY A 245 23.34 10.89 -14.75
C GLY A 245 24.28 11.87 -15.45
N GLU A 246 23.86 12.50 -16.55
CA GLU A 246 24.79 13.26 -17.43
C GLU A 246 24.35 14.72 -17.62
N ALA A 247 25.29 15.68 -17.71
CA ALA A 247 25.00 17.11 -17.92
C ALA A 247 24.12 17.76 -16.81
N TYR A 248 24.49 17.58 -15.53
CA TYR A 248 23.82 18.16 -14.34
C TYR A 248 23.81 19.67 -14.28
N ASP A 249 24.87 20.26 -14.80
CA ASP A 249 25.10 21.66 -15.10
C ASP A 249 24.00 22.30 -15.98
N SER A 250 23.36 21.53 -16.88
CA SER A 250 22.26 22.01 -17.72
C SER A 250 20.85 21.80 -17.12
N CYS A 251 20.76 21.09 -15.99
CA CYS A 251 19.48 20.75 -15.38
C CYS A 251 19.01 21.89 -14.47
N LEU A 252 17.81 22.41 -14.74
CA LEU A 252 17.16 23.39 -13.86
C LEU A 252 16.45 22.73 -12.67
N CYS A 253 16.30 21.40 -12.67
CA CYS A 253 15.48 20.73 -11.68
C CYS A 253 16.15 20.67 -10.31
N LEU A 254 15.43 21.10 -9.28
CA LEU A 254 15.76 20.77 -7.90
C LEU A 254 15.35 19.32 -7.62
N HIS A 255 16.06 18.64 -6.75
CA HIS A 255 15.74 17.30 -6.29
C HIS A 255 14.70 17.32 -5.15
N ALA A 256 14.10 16.18 -4.85
CA ALA A 256 13.06 16.11 -3.81
C ALA A 256 13.66 16.38 -2.42
N GLU A 257 14.86 15.85 -2.18
CA GLU A 257 15.67 16.03 -0.98
C GLU A 257 15.98 17.52 -0.77
N GLU A 258 16.41 18.21 -1.82
CA GLU A 258 16.72 19.64 -1.77
C GLU A 258 15.48 20.46 -1.43
N ASN A 259 14.34 20.15 -2.07
CA ASN A 259 13.09 20.84 -1.77
C ASN A 259 12.65 20.61 -0.32
N ALA A 260 12.81 19.40 0.21
CA ALA A 260 12.45 19.09 1.59
C ALA A 260 13.31 19.90 2.58
N LEU A 261 14.61 19.99 2.32
CA LEU A 261 15.53 20.77 3.14
C LEU A 261 15.28 22.28 3.04
N LEU A 262 15.08 22.80 1.82
CA LEU A 262 14.80 24.22 1.59
C LEU A 262 13.48 24.64 2.25
N GLU A 263 12.44 23.81 2.17
CA GLU A 263 11.16 24.10 2.78
C GLU A 263 11.22 23.98 4.30
N ALA A 264 12.03 23.08 4.87
CA ALA A 264 12.25 23.01 6.31
C ALA A 264 13.04 24.22 6.82
N GLY A 265 14.10 24.62 6.12
CA GLY A 265 15.07 25.59 6.64
C GLY A 265 15.87 25.01 7.81
N ARG A 266 17.06 25.58 8.06
CA ARG A 266 18.06 25.01 8.98
C ARG A 266 17.51 24.78 10.39
N ASP A 267 16.74 25.72 10.94
CA ASP A 267 16.29 25.65 12.34
C ASP A 267 15.35 24.48 12.62
N ARG A 268 14.66 23.97 11.59
CA ARG A 268 13.74 22.82 11.73
C ARG A 268 14.44 21.48 11.49
N VAL A 269 15.57 21.47 10.77
CA VAL A 269 16.47 20.32 10.62
C VAL A 269 17.38 20.27 11.85
N GLY A 270 16.82 19.85 12.97
CA GLY A 270 17.54 19.69 14.24
C GLY A 270 17.85 18.24 14.56
N GLU A 271 18.32 17.99 15.77
CA GLU A 271 18.59 16.63 16.25
C GLU A 271 17.41 15.68 16.07
N ARG A 272 17.72 14.41 15.79
CA ARG A 272 16.77 13.32 15.53
C ARG A 272 15.90 13.56 14.30
N SER A 273 16.49 14.13 13.26
CA SER A 273 15.82 14.26 11.95
C SER A 273 16.21 13.12 11.01
N THR A 274 15.21 12.47 10.46
CA THR A 274 15.35 11.39 9.48
C THR A 274 14.76 11.84 8.15
N LEU A 275 15.51 11.69 7.07
CA LEU A 275 15.06 11.96 5.71
C LEU A 275 14.69 10.64 5.03
N TYR A 276 13.43 10.50 4.62
CA TYR A 276 12.92 9.36 3.86
C TYR A 276 12.85 9.69 2.38
N CYS A 277 13.47 8.89 1.52
CA CYS A 277 13.57 9.14 0.08
C CYS A 277 13.32 7.89 -0.76
N ASN A 278 12.59 7.99 -1.88
CA ASN A 278 12.33 6.81 -2.70
C ASN A 278 13.59 6.22 -3.36
N THR A 279 14.58 7.08 -3.62
CA THR A 279 15.86 6.73 -4.24
C THR A 279 17.02 7.21 -3.37
N CYS A 280 18.15 6.52 -3.43
CA CYS A 280 19.37 6.97 -2.80
C CYS A 280 19.73 8.41 -3.26
N PRO A 281 20.05 9.34 -2.34
CA PRO A 281 20.40 10.72 -2.69
C PRO A 281 21.65 10.81 -3.57
N CYS A 282 21.64 11.73 -4.52
CA CYS A 282 22.84 12.01 -5.33
C CYS A 282 23.89 12.77 -4.51
N LEU A 283 25.15 12.77 -4.96
CA LEU A 283 26.27 13.44 -4.30
C LEU A 283 25.96 14.90 -3.88
N ARG A 284 25.30 15.69 -4.73
CA ARG A 284 24.93 17.08 -4.43
C ARG A 284 23.89 17.19 -3.32
N CYS A 285 22.94 16.25 -3.27
CA CYS A 285 21.95 16.18 -2.19
C CYS A 285 22.61 15.71 -0.91
N THR A 286 23.47 14.69 -0.96
CA THR A 286 24.24 14.18 0.18
C THR A 286 24.97 15.29 0.94
N ILE A 287 25.72 16.14 0.22
CA ILE A 287 26.45 17.27 0.83
C ILE A 287 25.47 18.22 1.55
N LYS A 288 24.33 18.52 0.94
CA LYS A 288 23.31 19.41 1.52
C LYS A 288 22.61 18.80 2.73
N ILE A 289 22.32 17.50 2.68
CA ILE A 289 21.72 16.73 3.77
C ILE A 289 22.63 16.78 5.00
N VAL A 290 23.91 16.46 4.82
CA VAL A 290 24.93 16.54 5.88
C VAL A 290 25.02 17.95 6.44
N GLN A 291 25.17 18.96 5.57
CA GLN A 291 25.29 20.36 6.00
C GLN A 291 24.06 20.87 6.75
N SER A 292 22.87 20.34 6.42
CA SER A 292 21.63 20.71 7.08
C SER A 292 21.46 20.11 8.48
N GLY A 293 22.26 19.12 8.86
CA GLY A 293 22.20 18.49 10.18
C GLY A 293 21.27 17.26 10.27
N VAL A 294 20.97 16.61 9.15
CA VAL A 294 20.19 15.37 9.15
C VAL A 294 20.98 14.23 9.78
N THR A 295 20.36 13.47 10.69
CA THR A 295 21.02 12.40 11.44
C THR A 295 20.87 11.02 10.80
N GLU A 296 19.79 10.80 10.05
CA GLU A 296 19.53 9.51 9.38
C GLU A 296 18.89 9.74 8.00
N VAL A 297 19.25 8.92 7.03
CA VAL A 297 18.66 8.87 5.70
C VAL A 297 18.18 7.44 5.42
N VAL A 298 16.89 7.31 5.12
CA VAL A 298 16.24 6.03 4.80
C VAL A 298 15.80 6.05 3.34
N TYR A 299 16.16 5.02 2.56
CA TYR A 299 15.79 4.95 1.15
C TYR A 299 15.27 3.58 0.70
N ASN A 300 14.39 3.54 -0.31
CA ASN A 300 13.84 2.28 -0.86
C ASN A 300 14.71 1.69 -1.97
N LYS A 301 14.85 2.42 -3.08
CA LYS A 301 15.54 1.92 -4.26
C LYS A 301 17.02 2.26 -4.19
N SER A 302 17.86 1.22 -4.20
CA SER A 302 19.29 1.32 -4.48
C SER A 302 19.47 1.74 -5.95
N TYR A 303 19.29 3.02 -6.23
CA TYR A 303 19.90 3.60 -7.41
C TYR A 303 21.42 3.53 -7.22
N SER A 304 22.15 3.25 -8.31
CA SER A 304 23.61 3.23 -8.41
C SER A 304 24.25 3.92 -7.22
N MET A 305 24.61 3.13 -6.21
CA MET A 305 25.22 3.68 -5.01
C MET A 305 26.56 4.24 -5.47
N ASP A 306 26.62 5.54 -5.66
CA ASP A 306 27.90 6.23 -5.74
C ASP A 306 28.55 5.96 -4.38
N GLU A 307 29.53 5.06 -4.31
CA GLU A 307 30.29 4.76 -3.08
C GLU A 307 30.74 6.05 -2.37
N ALA A 308 30.99 7.10 -3.17
CA ALA A 308 31.23 8.47 -2.72
C ALA A 308 30.13 9.03 -1.79
N SER A 309 28.84 8.90 -2.13
CA SER A 309 27.74 9.38 -1.28
C SER A 309 27.69 8.63 0.05
N ALA A 310 27.89 7.31 0.03
CA ALA A 310 27.91 6.49 1.24
C ALA A 310 29.09 6.83 2.14
N ASN A 311 30.27 7.06 1.55
CA ASN A 311 31.48 7.46 2.27
C ASN A 311 31.29 8.82 2.96
N ILE A 312 30.69 9.81 2.28
CA ILE A 312 30.42 11.13 2.88
C ILE A 312 29.46 11.01 4.07
N PHE A 313 28.38 10.23 3.96
CA PHE A 313 27.48 10.02 5.09
C PHE A 313 28.20 9.36 6.26
N LYS A 314 29.06 8.38 6.00
CA LYS A 314 29.86 7.70 7.02
C LYS A 314 30.85 8.64 7.71
N GLU A 315 31.59 9.45 6.96
CA GLU A 315 32.52 10.46 7.50
C GLU A 315 31.81 11.53 8.34
N ALA A 316 30.62 11.93 7.91
CA ALA A 316 29.79 12.92 8.61
C ALA A 316 29.02 12.35 9.82
N GLY A 317 29.05 11.04 10.05
CA GLY A 317 28.30 10.38 11.13
C GLY A 317 26.79 10.31 10.90
N VAL A 318 26.33 10.39 9.64
CA VAL A 318 24.91 10.26 9.26
C VAL A 318 24.60 8.80 8.93
N ILE A 319 23.55 8.25 9.55
CA ILE A 319 23.16 6.86 9.33
C ILE A 319 22.46 6.73 7.98
N LEU A 320 22.99 5.91 7.09
CA LEU A 320 22.36 5.58 5.80
C LEU A 320 21.78 4.16 5.86
N ARG A 321 20.47 4.03 5.65
CA ARG A 321 19.75 2.76 5.74
C ARG A 321 18.84 2.52 4.55
N GLN A 322 18.86 1.31 4.01
CA GLN A 322 17.89 0.88 3.00
C GLN A 322 16.67 0.25 3.68
N HIS A 323 15.47 0.70 3.30
CA HIS A 323 14.20 0.15 3.77
C HIS A 323 13.26 -0.06 2.59
N SER A 324 12.93 -1.32 2.32
CA SER A 324 11.99 -1.70 1.27
C SER A 324 10.65 -2.05 1.92
N PRO A 325 9.57 -1.28 1.69
CA PRO A 325 8.27 -1.63 2.22
C PRO A 325 7.78 -2.95 1.61
N PRO A 326 6.93 -3.72 2.31
CA PRO A 326 6.32 -4.94 1.78
C PRO A 326 5.59 -4.70 0.45
N ARG A 327 5.65 -5.69 -0.46
CA ARG A 327 5.14 -5.58 -1.84
C ARG A 327 3.63 -5.30 -1.94
N ASP A 328 2.87 -5.61 -0.89
CA ASP A 328 1.41 -5.57 -0.89
C ASP A 328 0.82 -4.28 -0.29
N TYR A 329 1.64 -3.30 0.10
CA TYR A 329 1.08 -2.01 0.53
C TYR A 329 0.47 -1.27 -0.66
N PRO A 330 -0.71 -0.64 -0.48
CA PRO A 330 -1.27 0.22 -1.52
C PRO A 330 -0.33 1.41 -1.74
N ILE A 331 0.31 1.47 -2.91
CA ILE A 331 1.07 2.63 -3.41
C ILE A 331 0.27 3.33 -4.49
#